data_AF-A0A7J7JJE5-F1
#
_entry.id   AF-A0A7J7JJE5-F1
#
_cell.length_a   1.000
_cell.length_b   1.000
_cell.length_c   1.000
_cell.angle_alpha   90.00
_cell.angle_beta   90.00
_cell.angle_gamma   90.00
#
_symmetry.space_group_name_H-M   'P 1'
#
loop_
_entity.id
_entity.type
_entity.pdbx_description
1 polymer ?
#
loop_
_entity_poly.entity_id
_entity_poly.type
_entity_poly.pdbx_seq_one_letter_code
_entity_poly.pdbx_strand_id
1 'polypeptide(L)'
;MSRSSSPPSPSNRYSVLPPVVKNEVDRVFLRELQQYIDGEMSQIDSSDIKQRYVIHNTAFSKLIDHVHAYKPLLTRIKKEYEGVINKIERGKSEAGYLNDQIQTMAQEPSTLRNYRRRHDELARRIEVIKADNQRLREELKEYSNAKQAALLASEQPIKVQKKQPKKDSRVIPGLTLQESTDMSTLQRELQKVEATIKELSESKKSKFVDRDHKEELKDKLMKKVTERDLLLQRNTWLIAKQKRLKVAHDAAMTYVGSKEPQYKTIADAIIMALAKSKTAAVDPHHLLPRDHHLSTTNVEDDDPTKEKEAEMILEYIEKFNELFEDGRYEEAAIHAANSPKGILRSMETMSRFKCVEANKDGRSPCDTMSLECVACVLKENRLDLLSHWIAQDRLTVTEKLGDLIAEKCKGKNRTYLDMAETIYRNCLAHRKVVNVMVRQGLYQRALQYATDKDFTTSDYMEILTAYPSYQLGYALCEMRNHSDTSAIIPVGMITRELISAGAEDIAMQILQKMYLKCADEAGQEGNGLKQAVYNDHMTSTTQWHAILQVAQEYGYEEVAIELLAAITVNKIIKVARETSGLSEKSSSELNFSSSPSSQARHDTGVNTEQTY
;
A
#
# COMPACT_ATOMS: atom_id res chain seq x y z
N MET A 1 -16.96 53.56 -31.99
CA MET A 1 -16.50 54.75 -31.24
C MET A 1 -16.03 54.20 -29.89
N SER A 2 -14.76 54.24 -29.48
CA SER A 2 -13.78 55.32 -29.61
C SER A 2 -12.37 54.72 -29.58
N ARG A 3 -11.47 55.28 -30.41
CA ARG A 3 -10.04 54.92 -30.51
C ARG A 3 -9.21 55.65 -29.45
N SER A 4 -8.02 55.07 -29.24
CA SER A 4 -6.73 55.70 -28.90
C SER A 4 -6.51 56.29 -27.51
N SER A 5 -5.51 55.77 -26.80
CA SER A 5 -4.19 56.43 -26.72
C SER A 5 -3.22 55.60 -25.89
N SER A 6 -2.23 54.98 -26.54
CA SER A 6 -1.06 54.43 -25.86
C SER A 6 -0.14 55.59 -25.44
N PRO A 7 0.49 55.54 -24.25
CA PRO A 7 1.38 56.61 -23.79
C PRO A 7 2.73 56.57 -24.53
N PRO A 8 3.41 57.72 -24.66
CA PRO A 8 4.62 57.85 -25.46
C PRO A 8 5.83 57.26 -24.73
N SER A 9 6.67 56.56 -25.49
CA SER A 9 7.96 56.04 -25.04
C SER A 9 8.89 57.19 -24.64
N PRO A 10 9.59 57.12 -23.48
CA PRO A 10 10.51 58.17 -23.09
C PRO A 10 11.72 58.17 -24.03
N SER A 11 11.92 59.33 -24.66
CA SER A 11 13.05 59.68 -25.51
C SER A 11 14.37 59.45 -24.79
N ASN A 12 15.17 58.53 -25.34
CA ASN A 12 16.51 58.17 -24.89
C ASN A 12 17.49 59.32 -25.18
N ARG A 13 17.62 60.26 -24.25
CA ARG A 13 18.78 61.15 -24.17
C ARG A 13 19.61 60.65 -22.99
N TYR A 14 20.70 59.93 -23.25
CA TYR A 14 22.04 60.14 -22.69
C TYR A 14 23.01 59.03 -23.15
N SER A 15 24.20 59.50 -23.53
CA SER A 15 25.41 58.79 -23.97
C SER A 15 25.30 57.94 -25.24
N VAL A 16 25.78 58.54 -26.34
CA VAL A 16 26.24 57.83 -27.52
C VAL A 16 27.39 56.91 -27.09
N LEU A 17 27.07 55.64 -26.86
CA LEU A 17 28.08 54.59 -26.84
C LEU A 17 28.81 54.59 -28.20
N PRO A 18 30.15 54.50 -28.21
CA PRO A 18 30.90 54.38 -29.47
C PRO A 18 30.39 53.13 -30.22
N PRO A 19 30.47 53.08 -31.56
CA PRO A 19 29.89 51.97 -32.32
C PRO A 19 30.50 50.65 -31.84
N VAL A 20 29.69 49.81 -31.18
CA VAL A 20 30.13 48.62 -30.43
C VAL A 20 30.58 47.48 -31.35
N VAL A 21 30.51 47.65 -32.67
CA VAL A 21 30.89 46.59 -33.63
C VAL A 21 31.98 47.09 -34.58
N LYS A 22 33.23 47.02 -34.11
CA LYS A 22 34.42 47.38 -34.91
C LYS A 22 34.95 46.21 -35.76
N ASN A 23 34.59 44.97 -35.41
CA ASN A 23 35.11 43.76 -36.06
C ASN A 23 34.04 43.12 -36.97
N GLU A 24 34.43 42.75 -38.19
CA GLU A 24 33.53 42.09 -39.16
C GLU A 24 32.99 40.75 -38.62
N VAL A 25 33.79 40.07 -37.79
CA VAL A 25 33.43 38.81 -37.11
C VAL A 25 32.17 38.96 -36.24
N ASP A 26 32.06 40.07 -35.51
CA ASP A 26 30.90 40.34 -34.65
C ASP A 26 29.64 40.65 -35.48
N ARG A 27 29.80 41.25 -36.67
CA ARG A 27 28.67 41.51 -37.59
C ARG A 27 28.15 40.25 -38.26
N VAL A 28 29.04 39.30 -38.55
CA VAL A 28 28.66 37.99 -39.09
C VAL A 28 27.94 37.18 -38.03
N PHE A 29 28.49 37.10 -36.81
CA PHE A 29 27.87 36.40 -35.68
C PHE A 29 26.46 36.94 -35.35
N LEU A 30 26.28 38.26 -35.26
CA LEU A 30 24.96 38.84 -34.96
C LEU A 30 23.94 38.55 -36.06
N ARG A 31 24.36 38.47 -37.33
CA ARG A 31 23.47 38.07 -38.44
C ARG A 31 23.07 36.60 -38.34
N GLU A 32 24.02 35.71 -38.02
CA GLU A 32 23.75 34.28 -37.84
C GLU A 32 22.84 34.03 -36.62
N LEU A 33 23.07 34.76 -35.53
CA LEU A 33 22.23 34.69 -34.33
C LEU A 33 20.80 35.17 -34.60
N GLN A 34 20.65 36.25 -35.35
CA GLN A 34 19.34 36.77 -35.74
C GLN A 34 18.61 35.79 -36.68
N GLN A 35 19.31 35.21 -37.67
CA GLN A 35 18.74 34.17 -38.53
C GLN A 35 18.30 32.94 -37.75
N TYR A 36 19.06 32.54 -36.72
CA TYR A 36 18.68 31.45 -35.82
C TYR A 36 17.39 31.77 -35.05
N ILE A 37 17.31 32.96 -34.44
CA ILE A 37 16.10 33.36 -33.70
C ILE A 37 14.89 33.41 -34.63
N ASP A 38 15.00 34.05 -35.79
CA ASP A 38 13.89 34.20 -36.73
C ASP A 38 13.46 32.84 -37.31
N GLY A 39 14.41 31.95 -37.58
CA GLY A 39 14.15 30.58 -38.04
C GLY A 39 13.40 29.75 -37.00
N GLU A 40 13.87 29.71 -35.76
CA GLU A 40 13.22 28.96 -34.68
C GLU A 40 11.88 29.58 -34.28
N MET A 41 11.75 30.91 -34.26
CA MET A 41 10.48 31.58 -33.97
C MET A 41 9.43 31.36 -35.06
N SER A 42 9.82 31.12 -36.31
CA SER A 42 8.89 30.79 -37.39
C SER A 42 8.27 29.40 -37.30
N GLN A 43 8.88 28.50 -36.52
CA GLN A 43 8.40 27.12 -36.31
C GLN A 43 7.45 26.98 -35.11
N ILE A 44 7.34 28.01 -34.27
CA ILE A 44 6.61 27.94 -33.01
C ILE A 44 5.35 28.81 -33.04
N ASP A 45 4.28 28.32 -32.42
CA ASP A 45 3.01 29.02 -32.35
C ASP A 45 3.13 30.30 -31.49
N SER A 46 2.49 31.38 -31.95
CA SER A 46 2.65 32.71 -31.37
C SER A 46 2.06 32.87 -29.95
N SER A 47 1.40 31.84 -29.44
CA SER A 47 0.78 31.83 -28.12
C SER A 47 1.64 31.12 -27.05
N ASP A 48 2.63 30.30 -27.44
CA ASP A 48 3.44 29.53 -26.50
C ASP A 48 4.63 30.34 -25.94
N ILE A 49 4.37 31.00 -24.82
CA ILE A 49 5.34 31.84 -24.11
C ILE A 49 6.53 31.01 -23.58
N LYS A 50 6.34 29.73 -23.25
CA LYS A 50 7.41 28.88 -22.70
C LYS A 50 8.41 28.50 -23.78
N GLN A 51 7.93 28.12 -24.95
CA GLN A 51 8.80 27.76 -26.07
C GLN A 51 9.59 28.98 -26.58
N ARG A 52 8.98 30.16 -26.62
CA ARG A 52 9.67 31.43 -26.93
C ARG A 52 10.79 31.74 -25.95
N TYR A 53 10.52 31.54 -24.66
CA TYR A 53 11.54 31.70 -23.63
C TYR A 53 12.73 30.77 -23.87
N VAL A 54 12.50 29.51 -24.22
CA VAL A 54 13.57 28.54 -24.53
C VAL A 54 14.42 28.99 -25.72
N ILE A 55 13.81 29.47 -26.81
CA ILE A 55 14.56 29.98 -27.97
C ILE A 55 15.44 31.17 -27.55
N HIS A 56 14.87 32.17 -26.89
CA HIS A 56 15.61 33.35 -26.46
C HIS A 56 16.70 33.01 -25.45
N ASN A 57 16.47 32.03 -24.57
CA ASN A 57 17.48 31.58 -23.61
C ASN A 57 18.68 30.89 -24.30
N THR A 58 18.39 30.07 -25.32
CA THR A 58 19.43 29.46 -26.16
C THR A 58 20.20 30.50 -26.95
N ALA A 59 19.51 31.49 -27.54
CA ALA A 59 20.17 32.58 -28.24
C ALA A 59 21.04 33.45 -27.31
N PHE A 60 20.59 33.73 -26.09
CA PHE A 60 21.38 34.45 -25.10
C PHE A 60 22.62 33.66 -24.65
N SER A 61 22.50 32.33 -24.58
CA SER A 61 23.65 31.45 -24.31
C SER A 61 24.71 31.53 -25.43
N LYS A 62 24.27 31.49 -26.69
CA LYS A 62 25.17 31.69 -27.85
C LYS A 62 25.87 33.06 -27.81
N LEU A 63 25.17 34.12 -27.38
CA LEU A 63 25.75 35.45 -27.20
C LEU A 63 26.82 35.49 -26.10
N ILE A 64 26.58 34.80 -24.98
CA ILE A 64 27.52 34.68 -23.86
C ILE A 64 28.81 33.95 -24.28
N ASP A 65 28.70 32.96 -25.16
CA ASP A 65 29.87 32.21 -25.65
C ASP A 65 30.73 33.01 -26.63
N HIS A 66 30.12 33.91 -27.41
CA HIS A 66 30.84 34.78 -28.34
C HIS A 66 31.57 35.94 -27.64
N VAL A 67 30.96 36.56 -26.64
CA VAL A 67 31.50 37.76 -25.98
C VAL A 67 32.37 37.40 -24.77
N HIS A 68 33.69 37.45 -24.94
CA HIS A 68 34.64 37.04 -23.89
C HIS A 68 34.83 38.10 -22.78
N ALA A 69 34.86 39.39 -23.14
CA ALA A 69 35.15 40.48 -22.19
C ALA A 69 34.04 40.70 -21.15
N TYR A 70 32.78 40.48 -21.53
CA TYR A 70 31.61 40.66 -20.67
C TYR A 70 30.93 39.34 -20.29
N LYS A 71 31.57 38.19 -20.59
CA LYS A 71 31.05 36.85 -20.30
C LYS A 71 30.59 36.70 -18.83
N PRO A 72 31.37 37.14 -17.82
CA PRO A 72 30.95 37.00 -16.42
C PRO A 72 29.70 37.82 -16.08
N LEU A 73 29.60 39.04 -16.64
CA LEU A 73 28.47 39.94 -16.42
C LEU A 73 27.19 39.40 -17.06
N LEU A 74 27.25 38.98 -18.33
CA LEU A 74 26.10 38.44 -19.04
C LEU A 74 25.63 37.10 -18.45
N THR A 75 26.57 36.28 -17.95
CA THR A 75 26.24 35.02 -17.25
C THR A 75 25.53 35.30 -15.92
N ARG A 76 25.97 36.32 -15.18
CA ARG A 76 25.30 36.75 -13.95
C ARG A 76 23.90 37.28 -14.21
N ILE A 77 23.73 38.11 -15.25
CA ILE A 77 22.42 38.61 -15.69
C ILE A 77 21.51 37.43 -16.07
N LYS A 78 22.00 36.48 -16.88
CA LYS A 78 21.24 35.27 -17.25
C LYS A 78 20.74 34.53 -16.01
N LYS A 79 21.64 34.30 -15.05
CA LYS A 79 21.36 33.57 -13.81
C LYS A 79 20.30 34.28 -12.95
N GLU A 80 20.35 35.61 -12.87
CA GLU A 80 19.34 36.39 -12.13
C GLU A 80 17.95 36.28 -12.80
N TYR A 81 17.86 36.40 -14.13
CA TYR A 81 16.59 36.21 -14.85
C TYR A 81 16.04 34.79 -14.73
N GLU A 82 16.88 33.77 -14.93
CA GLU A 82 16.50 32.37 -14.73
C GLU A 82 16.03 32.12 -13.29
N GLY A 83 16.69 32.73 -12.30
CA GLY A 83 16.29 32.67 -10.90
C GLY A 83 14.90 33.25 -10.64
N VAL A 84 14.59 34.43 -11.20
CA VAL A 84 13.28 35.07 -11.06
C VAL A 84 12.17 34.24 -11.73
N ILE A 85 12.42 33.74 -12.94
CA ILE A 85 11.45 32.91 -13.67
C ILE A 85 11.16 31.63 -12.89
N ASN A 86 12.20 30.95 -12.39
CA ASN A 86 12.06 29.74 -11.60
C ASN A 86 11.27 29.99 -10.29
N LYS A 87 11.47 31.14 -9.63
CA LYS A 87 10.69 31.53 -8.45
C LYS A 87 9.21 31.70 -8.78
N ILE A 88 8.89 32.35 -9.90
CA ILE A 88 7.50 32.54 -10.35
C ILE A 88 6.84 31.20 -10.71
N GLU A 89 7.53 30.33 -11.43
CA GLU A 89 6.99 29.00 -11.80
C GLU A 89 6.77 28.09 -10.60
N ARG A 90 7.70 28.14 -9.62
CA ARG A 90 7.55 27.42 -8.35
C ARG A 90 6.34 27.94 -7.58
N GLY A 91 6.19 29.26 -7.44
CA GLY A 91 5.05 29.86 -6.76
C GLY A 91 3.70 29.50 -7.42
N LYS A 92 3.64 29.46 -8.76
CA LYS A 92 2.42 29.00 -9.48
C LYS A 92 2.11 27.53 -9.21
N SER A 93 3.14 26.68 -9.14
CA SER A 93 2.97 25.24 -8.90
C SER A 93 2.54 24.96 -7.46
N GLU A 94 3.14 25.67 -6.49
CA GLU A 94 2.79 25.59 -5.07
C GLU A 94 1.36 26.09 -4.81
N ALA A 95 0.96 27.19 -5.45
CA ALA A 95 -0.41 27.69 -5.36
C ALA A 95 -1.45 26.69 -5.91
N GLY A 96 -1.13 26.01 -7.02
CA GLY A 96 -1.99 24.95 -7.57
C GLY A 96 -2.13 23.78 -6.60
N TYR A 97 -1.02 23.31 -6.03
CA TYR A 97 -1.02 22.23 -5.04
C TYR A 97 -1.82 22.59 -3.78
N LEU A 98 -1.62 23.80 -3.23
CA LEU A 98 -2.36 24.27 -2.06
C LEU A 98 -3.85 24.39 -2.36
N ASN A 99 -4.22 24.85 -3.56
CA ASN A 99 -5.62 24.93 -3.97
C ASN A 99 -6.28 23.54 -4.05
N ASP A 100 -5.59 22.56 -4.63
CA ASP A 100 -6.08 21.18 -4.71
C ASP A 100 -6.18 20.55 -3.31
N GLN A 101 -5.23 20.83 -2.42
CA GLN A 101 -5.25 20.37 -1.02
C GLN A 101 -6.41 21.00 -0.25
N ILE A 102 -6.64 22.32 -0.40
CA ILE A 102 -7.78 23.02 0.19
C ILE A 102 -9.10 22.44 -0.33
N GLN A 103 -9.19 22.14 -1.62
CA GLN A 103 -10.37 21.52 -2.22
C GLN A 103 -10.61 20.10 -1.68
N THR A 104 -9.55 19.34 -1.42
CA THR A 104 -9.63 17.99 -0.84
C THR A 104 -10.06 18.05 0.63
N MET A 105 -9.45 18.95 1.42
CA MET A 105 -9.83 19.21 2.81
C MET A 105 -11.25 19.76 2.94
N ALA A 106 -11.72 20.56 1.97
CA ALA A 106 -13.10 21.04 1.93
C ALA A 106 -14.12 19.91 1.67
N GLN A 107 -13.70 18.76 1.13
CA GLN A 107 -14.55 17.59 0.90
C GLN A 107 -14.59 16.62 2.10
N GLU A 108 -13.60 16.64 2.99
CA GLU A 108 -13.55 15.79 4.21
C GLU A 108 -14.77 15.93 5.16
N PRO A 109 -15.36 17.13 5.37
CA PRO A 109 -16.58 17.28 6.18
C PRO A 109 -17.78 16.51 5.60
N SER A 110 -17.85 16.35 4.28
CA SER A 110 -18.94 15.60 3.63
C SER A 110 -18.86 14.10 3.92
N THR A 111 -17.64 13.56 3.99
CA THR A 111 -17.37 12.16 4.32
C THR A 111 -17.69 11.84 5.77
N LEU A 112 -17.26 12.69 6.71
CA LEU A 112 -17.61 12.55 8.14
C LEU A 112 -19.12 12.66 8.37
N ARG A 113 -19.79 13.61 7.69
CA ARG A 113 -21.24 13.77 7.73
C ARG A 113 -21.97 12.53 7.20
N ASN A 114 -21.47 11.91 6.14
CA ASN A 114 -22.03 10.67 5.59
C ASN A 114 -21.89 9.49 6.56
N TYR A 115 -20.75 9.34 7.24
CA TYR A 115 -20.57 8.31 8.26
C TYR A 115 -21.48 8.51 9.48
N ARG A 116 -21.63 9.75 9.98
CA ARG A 116 -22.58 10.06 11.06
C ARG A 116 -24.02 9.78 10.65
N ARG A 117 -24.42 10.18 9.43
CA ARG A 117 -25.77 9.90 8.92
C ARG A 117 -26.04 8.39 8.83
N ARG A 118 -25.05 7.61 8.38
CA ARG A 118 -25.15 6.14 8.31
C ARG A 118 -25.22 5.51 9.70
N HIS A 119 -24.47 6.02 10.66
CA HIS A 119 -24.57 5.61 12.07
C HIS A 119 -25.98 5.82 12.62
N ASP A 120 -26.55 7.01 12.44
CA ASP A 120 -27.89 7.34 12.96
C ASP A 120 -29.01 6.57 12.25
N GLU A 121 -28.83 6.23 10.98
CA GLU A 121 -29.73 5.34 10.26
C GLU A 121 -29.66 3.91 10.81
N LEU A 122 -28.46 3.37 11.03
CA LEU A 122 -28.28 2.03 11.60
C LEU A 122 -28.82 1.95 13.03
N ALA A 123 -28.61 2.99 13.85
CA ALA A 123 -29.14 3.07 15.20
C ALA A 123 -30.67 2.99 15.21
N ARG A 124 -31.35 3.77 14.34
CA ARG A 124 -32.81 3.71 14.19
C ARG A 124 -33.30 2.34 13.71
N ARG A 125 -32.61 1.70 12.77
CA ARG A 125 -32.98 0.35 12.31
C ARG A 125 -32.86 -0.69 13.41
N ILE A 126 -31.80 -0.62 14.23
CA ILE A 126 -31.62 -1.50 15.38
C ILE A 126 -32.74 -1.31 16.40
N GLU A 127 -33.17 -0.06 16.65
CA GLU A 127 -34.27 0.25 17.55
C GLU A 127 -35.60 -0.34 17.07
N VAL A 128 -35.94 -0.19 15.78
CA VAL A 128 -37.13 -0.79 15.18
C VAL A 128 -37.09 -2.32 15.30
N ILE A 129 -35.95 -2.94 14.96
CA ILE A 129 -35.79 -4.40 15.08
C ILE A 129 -35.95 -4.87 16.53
N LYS A 130 -35.46 -4.10 17.51
CA LYS A 130 -35.64 -4.42 18.94
C LYS A 130 -37.11 -4.32 19.35
N ALA A 131 -37.82 -3.29 18.91
CA ALA A 131 -39.25 -3.13 19.18
C ALA A 131 -40.07 -4.26 18.55
N ASP A 132 -39.80 -4.62 17.29
CA ASP A 132 -40.46 -5.72 16.60
C ASP A 132 -40.17 -7.07 17.27
N ASN A 133 -38.93 -7.31 17.68
CA ASN A 133 -38.56 -8.51 18.43
C ASN A 133 -39.25 -8.59 19.79
N GLN A 134 -39.46 -7.46 20.45
CA GLN A 134 -40.20 -7.43 21.71
C GLN A 134 -41.69 -7.73 21.48
N ARG A 135 -42.31 -7.08 20.49
CA ARG A 135 -43.69 -7.32 20.10
C ARG A 135 -43.93 -8.78 19.72
N LEU A 136 -43.06 -9.37 18.90
CA LEU A 136 -43.16 -10.77 18.51
C LEU A 136 -43.04 -11.72 19.72
N ARG A 137 -42.21 -11.39 20.72
CA ARG A 137 -42.11 -12.16 21.96
C ARG A 137 -43.39 -12.07 22.80
N GLU A 138 -44.05 -10.92 22.80
CA GLU A 138 -45.33 -10.71 23.48
C GLU A 138 -46.46 -11.48 22.76
N GLU A 139 -46.55 -11.37 21.44
CA GLU A 139 -47.49 -12.14 20.62
C GLU A 139 -47.28 -13.66 20.78
N LEU A 140 -46.03 -14.13 20.89
CA LEU A 140 -45.75 -15.55 21.13
C LEU A 140 -46.24 -16.01 22.51
N LYS A 141 -46.10 -15.15 23.54
CA LYS A 141 -46.62 -15.43 24.89
C LYS A 141 -48.14 -15.45 24.90
N GLU A 142 -48.78 -14.48 24.25
CA GLU A 142 -50.25 -14.44 24.12
C GLU A 142 -50.77 -15.67 23.39
N TYR A 143 -50.12 -16.08 22.30
CA TYR A 143 -50.47 -17.29 21.57
C TYR A 143 -50.30 -18.55 22.42
N SER A 144 -49.22 -18.65 23.19
CA SER A 144 -48.99 -19.78 24.11
C SER A 144 -50.07 -19.83 25.19
N ASN A 145 -50.41 -18.67 25.79
CA ASN A 145 -51.44 -18.57 26.83
C ASN A 145 -52.84 -18.86 26.27
N ALA A 146 -53.16 -18.37 25.07
CA ALA A 146 -54.43 -18.65 24.39
C ALA A 146 -54.56 -20.14 24.03
N LYS A 147 -53.46 -20.78 23.60
CA LYS A 147 -53.42 -22.22 23.34
C LYS A 147 -53.63 -23.03 24.62
N GLN A 148 -53.02 -22.59 25.73
CA GLN A 148 -53.18 -23.25 27.04
C GLN A 148 -54.61 -23.06 27.60
N ALA A 149 -55.19 -21.87 27.44
CA ALA A 149 -56.58 -21.60 27.81
C ALA A 149 -57.58 -22.37 26.94
N ALA A 150 -57.31 -22.53 25.64
CA ALA A 150 -58.15 -23.33 24.74
C ALA A 150 -58.10 -24.83 25.08
N LEU A 151 -56.95 -25.35 25.52
CA LEU A 151 -56.84 -26.72 26.04
C LEU A 151 -57.73 -26.90 27.28
N LEU A 152 -57.62 -25.98 28.25
CA LEU A 152 -58.43 -26.00 29.47
C LEU A 152 -59.93 -25.82 29.20
N ALA A 153 -60.29 -25.04 28.18
CA ALA A 153 -61.68 -24.87 27.76
C ALA A 153 -62.26 -26.10 27.02
N SER A 154 -61.40 -26.92 26.39
CA SER A 154 -61.82 -28.16 25.72
C SER A 154 -62.13 -29.32 26.68
N GLU A 155 -61.77 -29.19 27.96
CA GLU A 155 -62.10 -30.17 29.01
C GLU A 155 -63.51 -30.01 29.59
N GLN A 156 -64.34 -29.07 29.09
CA GLN A 156 -65.76 -28.98 29.45
C GLN A 156 -66.69 -29.57 28.35
N PRO A 157 -67.74 -30.31 28.72
CA PRO A 157 -68.57 -31.05 27.76
C PRO A 157 -69.36 -30.11 26.85
N ILE A 158 -69.20 -30.30 25.55
CA ILE A 158 -69.71 -29.45 24.46
C ILE A 158 -71.25 -29.41 24.45
N LYS A 159 -71.83 -28.21 24.67
CA LYS A 159 -73.20 -27.88 24.22
C LYS A 159 -73.12 -27.18 22.86
N VAL A 160 -73.57 -27.86 21.82
CA VAL A 160 -73.67 -27.34 20.45
C VAL A 160 -74.74 -26.25 20.39
N GLN A 161 -74.36 -25.00 20.11
CA GLN A 161 -75.31 -23.94 19.76
C GLN A 161 -75.15 -23.51 18.29
N LYS A 162 -76.27 -23.50 17.59
CA LYS A 162 -76.43 -23.21 16.16
C LYS A 162 -76.12 -21.74 15.84
N LYS A 163 -75.24 -21.49 14.87
CA LYS A 163 -75.01 -20.14 14.29
C LYS A 163 -76.24 -19.69 13.49
N GLN A 164 -76.65 -18.43 13.67
CA GLN A 164 -77.68 -17.78 12.85
C GLN A 164 -77.18 -17.45 11.43
N PRO A 165 -78.06 -17.39 10.42
CA PRO A 165 -77.67 -17.18 9.03
C PRO A 165 -77.28 -15.72 8.75
N LYS A 166 -76.20 -15.53 7.98
CA LYS A 166 -75.76 -14.22 7.48
C LYS A 166 -76.73 -13.74 6.38
N LYS A 167 -77.05 -12.45 6.37
CA LYS A 167 -77.84 -11.79 5.32
C LYS A 167 -77.18 -11.97 3.95
N ASP A 168 -77.96 -12.46 2.98
CA ASP A 168 -77.55 -12.58 1.57
C ASP A 168 -77.24 -11.20 0.97
N SER A 169 -75.95 -10.91 0.78
CA SER A 169 -75.52 -9.86 -0.15
C SER A 169 -75.57 -10.44 -1.56
N ARG A 170 -76.64 -10.17 -2.30
CA ARG A 170 -76.82 -10.63 -3.70
C ARG A 170 -75.97 -9.87 -4.72
N VAL A 171 -75.01 -9.07 -4.27
CA VAL A 171 -74.08 -8.33 -5.14
C VAL A 171 -72.70 -8.93 -4.97
N ILE A 172 -72.06 -9.31 -6.07
CA ILE A 172 -70.67 -9.78 -6.09
C ILE A 172 -69.80 -8.63 -5.58
N PRO A 173 -69.02 -8.81 -4.50
CA PRO A 173 -68.18 -7.75 -3.95
C PRO A 173 -67.25 -7.15 -5.02
N GLY A 174 -67.38 -5.85 -5.27
CA GLY A 174 -66.55 -5.12 -6.24
C GLY A 174 -67.17 -4.88 -7.62
N LEU A 175 -68.35 -5.41 -7.93
CA LEU A 175 -69.11 -5.08 -9.13
C LEU A 175 -70.33 -4.21 -8.80
N THR A 176 -70.65 -3.26 -9.69
CA THR A 176 -71.92 -2.52 -9.61
C THR A 176 -73.11 -3.41 -10.00
N LEU A 177 -74.34 -3.05 -9.60
CA LEU A 177 -75.55 -3.85 -9.87
C LEU A 177 -75.82 -4.04 -11.39
N GLN A 178 -75.37 -3.09 -12.20
CA GLN A 178 -75.45 -3.12 -13.67
C GLN A 178 -74.39 -4.05 -14.28
N GLU A 179 -73.16 -4.02 -13.76
CA GLU A 179 -72.09 -4.94 -14.17
C GLU A 179 -72.35 -6.38 -13.72
N SER A 180 -73.04 -6.57 -12.59
CA SER A 180 -73.46 -7.90 -12.10
C SER A 180 -74.65 -8.49 -12.86
N THR A 181 -75.27 -7.73 -13.77
CA THR A 181 -76.35 -8.20 -14.66
C THR A 181 -75.94 -8.29 -16.12
N ASP A 182 -74.75 -7.79 -16.47
CA ASP A 182 -74.14 -7.94 -17.80
C ASP A 182 -73.34 -9.25 -17.91
N MET A 183 -73.84 -10.14 -18.77
CA MET A 183 -73.25 -11.46 -19.04
C MET A 183 -71.80 -11.39 -19.53
N SER A 184 -71.46 -10.38 -20.33
CA SER A 184 -70.11 -10.26 -20.91
C SER A 184 -69.07 -9.86 -19.87
N THR A 185 -69.47 -8.99 -18.94
CA THR A 185 -68.65 -8.55 -17.82
C THR A 185 -68.46 -9.66 -16.78
N LEU A 186 -69.51 -10.42 -16.48
CA LEU A 186 -69.43 -11.60 -15.61
C LEU A 186 -68.51 -12.69 -16.16
N GLN A 187 -68.56 -12.97 -17.47
CA GLN A 187 -67.66 -13.96 -18.10
C GLN A 187 -66.20 -13.56 -18.01
N ARG A 188 -65.90 -12.27 -18.21
CA ARG A 188 -64.56 -11.71 -18.10
C ARG A 188 -64.02 -11.75 -16.68
N GLU A 189 -64.85 -11.45 -15.68
CA GLU A 189 -64.47 -11.55 -14.27
C GLU A 189 -64.30 -13.01 -13.83
N LEU A 190 -65.13 -13.94 -14.32
CA LEU A 190 -64.94 -15.37 -14.07
C LEU A 190 -63.58 -15.85 -14.60
N GLN A 191 -63.22 -15.50 -15.84
CA GLN A 191 -61.93 -15.85 -16.43
C GLN A 191 -60.75 -15.28 -15.64
N LYS A 192 -60.86 -14.04 -15.13
CA LYS A 192 -59.83 -13.44 -14.27
C LYS A 192 -59.70 -14.19 -12.95
N VAL A 193 -60.81 -14.55 -12.32
CA VAL A 193 -60.81 -15.29 -11.05
C VAL A 193 -60.22 -16.69 -11.26
N GLU A 194 -60.57 -17.38 -12.35
CA GLU A 194 -59.98 -18.68 -12.70
C GLU A 194 -58.46 -18.58 -12.96
N ALA A 195 -58.01 -17.54 -13.66
CA ALA A 195 -56.59 -17.29 -13.90
C ALA A 195 -55.83 -17.02 -12.59
N THR A 196 -56.37 -16.17 -11.71
CA THR A 196 -55.76 -15.89 -10.40
C THR A 196 -55.75 -17.11 -9.49
N ILE A 197 -56.81 -17.93 -9.47
CA ILE A 197 -56.83 -19.19 -8.73
C ILE A 197 -55.74 -20.13 -9.25
N LYS A 198 -55.58 -20.24 -10.58
CA LYS A 198 -54.55 -21.09 -11.18
C LYS A 198 -53.15 -20.60 -10.81
N GLU A 199 -52.87 -19.32 -10.94
CA GLU A 199 -51.60 -18.69 -10.56
C GLU A 199 -51.30 -18.86 -9.06
N LEU A 200 -52.31 -18.70 -8.19
CA LEU A 200 -52.18 -18.94 -6.75
C LEU A 200 -51.93 -20.42 -6.43
N SER A 201 -52.54 -21.35 -7.18
CA SER A 201 -52.32 -22.78 -7.01
C SER A 201 -50.92 -23.21 -7.43
N GLU A 202 -50.40 -22.65 -8.52
CA GLU A 202 -49.06 -22.92 -9.05
C GLU A 202 -47.98 -22.28 -8.17
N SER A 203 -48.21 -21.06 -7.68
CA SER A 203 -47.33 -20.40 -6.71
C SER A 203 -47.33 -21.13 -5.36
N LYS A 204 -48.47 -21.64 -4.87
CA LYS A 204 -48.53 -22.48 -3.67
C LYS A 204 -47.68 -23.74 -3.80
N LYS A 205 -47.72 -24.41 -4.96
CA LYS A 205 -46.94 -25.64 -5.21
C LYS A 205 -45.44 -25.39 -5.39
N SER A 206 -45.05 -24.27 -6.01
CA SER A 206 -43.66 -23.98 -6.35
C SER A 206 -42.90 -23.21 -5.28
N LYS A 207 -43.56 -22.33 -4.52
CA LYS A 207 -42.90 -21.39 -3.59
C LYS A 207 -43.06 -21.75 -2.11
N PHE A 208 -43.94 -22.69 -1.76
CA PHE A 208 -44.25 -23.02 -0.37
C PHE A 208 -44.09 -24.51 -0.11
N VAL A 209 -43.43 -24.84 1.00
CA VAL A 209 -43.28 -26.20 1.52
C VAL A 209 -44.12 -26.31 2.79
N ASP A 210 -44.73 -27.48 3.00
CA ASP A 210 -45.54 -27.73 4.18
C ASP A 210 -44.73 -27.53 5.47
N ARG A 211 -45.33 -26.85 6.44
CA ARG A 211 -44.64 -26.47 7.69
C ARG A 211 -44.23 -27.71 8.48
N ASP A 212 -45.07 -28.73 8.46
CA ASP A 212 -44.85 -29.98 9.19
C ASP A 212 -43.65 -30.75 8.59
N HIS A 213 -43.51 -30.73 7.27
CA HIS A 213 -42.36 -31.33 6.58
C HIS A 213 -41.04 -30.59 6.87
N LYS A 214 -41.10 -29.26 6.99
CA LYS A 214 -39.94 -28.45 7.39
C LYS A 214 -39.50 -28.74 8.83
N GLU A 215 -40.45 -28.91 9.75
CA GLU A 215 -40.16 -29.30 11.15
C GLU A 215 -39.55 -30.70 11.21
N GLU A 216 -40.09 -31.67 10.46
CA GLU A 216 -39.53 -33.02 10.38
C GLU A 216 -38.07 -33.03 9.85
N LEU A 217 -37.78 -32.25 8.81
CA LEU A 217 -36.42 -32.11 8.28
C LEU A 217 -35.47 -31.45 9.29
N LYS A 218 -35.95 -30.46 10.04
CA LYS A 218 -35.17 -29.82 11.11
C LYS A 218 -34.85 -30.82 12.22
N ASP A 219 -35.81 -31.64 12.62
CA ASP A 219 -35.60 -32.67 13.64
C ASP A 219 -34.62 -33.75 13.16
N LYS A 220 -34.73 -34.18 11.89
CA LYS A 220 -33.77 -35.10 11.27
C LYS A 220 -32.36 -34.50 11.23
N LEU A 221 -32.24 -33.23 10.86
CA LEU A 221 -30.96 -32.52 10.84
C LEU A 221 -30.35 -32.44 12.24
N MET A 222 -31.13 -32.05 13.24
CA MET A 222 -30.68 -31.98 14.63
C MET A 222 -30.18 -33.35 15.13
N LYS A 223 -30.93 -34.42 14.87
CA LYS A 223 -30.52 -35.79 15.22
C LYS A 223 -29.19 -36.18 14.56
N LYS A 224 -29.03 -35.87 13.27
CA LYS A 224 -27.80 -36.18 12.53
C LYS A 224 -26.60 -35.36 13.00
N VAL A 225 -26.79 -34.09 13.35
CA VAL A 225 -25.74 -33.26 13.94
C VAL A 225 -25.31 -33.82 15.30
N THR A 226 -26.26 -34.18 16.16
CA THR A 226 -25.92 -34.78 17.47
C THR A 226 -25.20 -36.11 17.33
N GLU A 227 -25.60 -36.95 16.36
CA GLU A 227 -24.93 -38.22 16.07
C GLU A 227 -23.49 -38.00 15.58
N ARG A 228 -23.29 -37.05 14.67
CA ARG A 228 -21.96 -36.64 14.19
C ARG A 228 -21.06 -36.19 15.34
N ASP A 229 -21.58 -35.37 16.25
CA ASP A 229 -20.78 -34.82 17.35
C ASP A 229 -20.35 -35.91 18.33
N LEU A 230 -21.23 -36.88 18.62
CA LEU A 230 -20.90 -38.07 19.41
C LEU A 230 -19.83 -38.94 18.72
N LEU A 231 -19.95 -39.13 17.41
CA LEU A 231 -18.96 -39.90 16.64
C LEU A 231 -17.61 -39.19 16.59
N LEU A 232 -17.58 -37.86 16.45
CA LEU A 232 -16.36 -37.07 16.50
C LEU A 232 -15.67 -37.19 17.86
N GLN A 233 -16.42 -37.08 18.96
CA GLN A 233 -15.87 -37.27 20.31
C GLN A 233 -15.34 -38.70 20.52
N ARG A 234 -16.03 -39.71 19.99
CA ARG A 234 -15.55 -41.09 20.06
C ARG A 234 -14.30 -41.30 19.21
N ASN A 235 -14.22 -40.68 18.04
CA ASN A 235 -13.07 -40.77 17.16
C ASN A 235 -11.82 -40.11 17.79
N THR A 236 -11.96 -38.91 18.37
CA THR A 236 -10.85 -38.24 19.08
C THR A 236 -10.33 -39.08 20.24
N TRP A 237 -11.24 -39.72 21.00
CA TRP A 237 -10.87 -40.65 22.06
C TRP A 237 -10.12 -41.88 21.52
N LEU A 238 -10.58 -42.46 20.41
CA LEU A 238 -9.93 -43.61 19.79
C LEU A 238 -8.52 -43.25 19.27
N ILE A 239 -8.35 -42.09 18.64
CA ILE A 239 -7.05 -41.60 18.17
C ILE A 239 -6.10 -41.42 19.36
N ALA A 240 -6.56 -40.79 20.45
CA ALA A 240 -5.74 -40.60 21.65
C ALA A 240 -5.33 -41.95 22.27
N LYS A 241 -6.26 -42.91 22.34
CA LYS A 241 -5.99 -44.26 22.81
C LYS A 241 -4.98 -44.99 21.93
N GLN A 242 -5.13 -44.92 20.62
CA GLN A 242 -4.21 -45.52 19.66
C GLN A 242 -2.80 -44.94 19.78
N LYS A 243 -2.67 -43.61 19.90
CA LYS A 243 -1.37 -42.95 20.12
C LYS A 243 -0.70 -43.43 21.41
N ARG A 244 -1.45 -43.55 22.51
CA ARG A 244 -0.93 -44.08 23.78
C ARG A 244 -0.49 -45.54 23.66
N LEU A 245 -1.28 -46.37 23.00
CA LEU A 245 -0.94 -47.78 22.75
C LEU A 245 0.30 -47.90 21.86
N LYS A 246 0.46 -47.04 20.87
CA LYS A 246 1.64 -47.02 20.00
C LYS A 246 2.92 -46.66 20.75
N VAL A 247 2.89 -45.60 21.58
CA VAL A 247 4.03 -45.24 22.44
C VAL A 247 4.41 -46.41 23.37
N ALA A 248 3.41 -47.08 23.94
CA ALA A 248 3.66 -48.25 24.79
C ALA A 248 4.25 -49.43 23.99
N HIS A 249 3.73 -49.70 22.79
CA HIS A 249 4.23 -50.74 21.90
C HIS A 249 5.67 -50.47 21.47
N ASP A 250 5.98 -49.27 21.02
CA ASP A 250 7.31 -48.90 20.55
C ASP A 250 8.34 -48.96 21.69
N ALA A 251 7.95 -48.56 22.91
CA ALA A 251 8.77 -48.70 24.11
C ALA A 251 9.03 -50.18 24.47
N ALA A 252 8.02 -51.04 24.33
CA ALA A 252 8.16 -52.47 24.55
C ALA A 252 9.09 -53.13 23.51
N MET A 253 8.92 -52.79 22.23
CA MET A 253 9.75 -53.30 21.14
C MET A 253 11.20 -52.84 21.28
N THR A 254 11.42 -51.58 21.67
CA THR A 254 12.77 -51.05 21.92
C THR A 254 13.45 -51.77 23.09
N TYR A 255 12.72 -52.09 24.16
CA TYR A 255 13.24 -52.88 25.28
C TYR A 255 13.64 -54.30 24.82
N VAL A 256 12.76 -54.98 24.07
CA VAL A 256 12.99 -56.37 23.63
C VAL A 256 14.13 -56.47 22.60
N GLY A 257 14.29 -55.47 21.74
CA GLY A 257 15.34 -55.43 20.72
C GLY A 257 16.71 -54.95 21.19
N SER A 258 16.82 -54.43 22.42
CA SER A 258 18.09 -53.91 22.95
C SER A 258 18.91 -55.00 23.65
N LYS A 259 20.20 -55.12 23.29
CA LYS A 259 21.14 -56.07 23.92
C LYS A 259 21.44 -55.74 25.39
N GLU A 260 21.31 -54.48 25.78
CA GLU A 260 21.39 -54.01 27.18
C GLU A 260 20.22 -53.06 27.47
N PRO A 261 19.12 -53.55 28.10
CA PRO A 261 17.98 -52.69 28.38
C PRO A 261 18.30 -51.67 29.49
N GLN A 262 18.02 -50.39 29.21
CA GLN A 262 18.20 -49.29 30.17
C GLN A 262 17.35 -49.40 31.44
N TYR A 263 16.24 -50.13 31.37
CA TYR A 263 15.28 -50.31 32.47
C TYR A 263 15.25 -51.77 32.91
N LYS A 264 14.92 -52.04 34.17
CA LYS A 264 14.91 -53.41 34.73
C LYS A 264 13.71 -54.24 34.26
N THR A 265 12.60 -53.59 33.90
CA THR A 265 11.40 -54.26 33.42
C THR A 265 10.82 -53.55 32.19
N ILE A 266 10.12 -54.31 31.34
CA ILE A 266 9.37 -53.77 30.20
C ILE A 266 8.32 -52.76 30.68
N ALA A 267 7.68 -53.05 31.83
CA ALA A 267 6.70 -52.16 32.43
C ALA A 267 7.30 -50.78 32.76
N ASP A 268 8.50 -50.74 33.34
CA ASP A 268 9.19 -49.47 33.65
C ASP A 268 9.55 -48.69 32.39
N ALA A 269 9.97 -49.38 31.32
CA ALA A 269 10.26 -48.75 30.03
C ALA A 269 9.02 -48.10 29.41
N ILE A 270 7.88 -48.80 29.45
CA ILE A 270 6.58 -48.30 28.96
C ILE A 270 6.11 -47.13 29.81
N ILE A 271 6.16 -47.23 31.15
CA ILE A 271 5.72 -46.18 32.07
C ILE A 271 6.55 -44.91 31.86
N MET A 272 7.88 -45.05 31.73
CA MET A 272 8.78 -43.93 31.48
C MET A 272 8.56 -43.30 30.09
N ALA A 273 8.31 -44.11 29.06
CA ALA A 273 8.00 -43.62 27.72
C ALA A 273 6.65 -42.87 27.68
N LEU A 274 5.63 -43.41 28.34
CA LEU A 274 4.33 -42.75 28.48
C LEU A 274 4.43 -41.45 29.28
N ALA A 275 5.20 -41.43 30.37
CA ALA A 275 5.43 -40.23 31.19
C ALA A 275 6.22 -39.14 30.44
N LYS A 276 7.16 -39.52 29.57
CA LYS A 276 7.91 -38.58 28.71
C LYS A 276 7.08 -38.06 27.54
N SER A 277 6.10 -38.83 27.07
CA SER A 277 5.19 -38.38 26.00
C SER A 277 4.24 -37.31 26.54
N LYS A 278 4.22 -36.11 25.92
CA LYS A 278 3.29 -35.01 26.27
C LYS A 278 1.80 -35.40 26.20
N THR A 279 1.48 -36.58 25.66
CA THR A 279 0.15 -37.16 25.55
C THR A 279 -0.43 -37.71 26.86
N ALA A 280 0.35 -37.82 27.95
CA ALA A 280 -0.13 -38.36 29.22
C ALA A 280 -0.93 -37.37 30.09
N ALA A 281 -0.85 -36.06 29.82
CA ALA A 281 -1.43 -35.02 30.68
C ALA A 281 -2.73 -34.37 30.15
N VAL A 282 -3.27 -34.83 29.01
CA VAL A 282 -4.47 -34.20 28.43
C VAL A 282 -5.71 -35.00 28.79
N ASP A 283 -6.56 -34.38 29.60
CA ASP A 283 -7.87 -34.89 29.98
C ASP A 283 -8.73 -35.12 28.71
N PRO A 284 -9.34 -36.31 28.51
CA PRO A 284 -10.04 -36.64 27.26
C PRO A 284 -11.22 -35.73 26.89
N HIS A 285 -11.69 -34.88 27.80
CA HIS A 285 -12.85 -34.00 27.63
C HIS A 285 -12.53 -32.55 27.18
N HIS A 286 -11.26 -32.18 26.96
CA HIS A 286 -10.87 -30.78 26.71
C HIS A 286 -10.08 -30.51 25.41
N LEU A 287 -10.27 -31.33 24.38
CA LEU A 287 -9.74 -31.01 23.05
C LEU A 287 -10.75 -30.13 22.29
N LEU A 288 -10.50 -28.82 22.27
CA LEU A 288 -11.13 -27.93 21.28
C LEU A 288 -10.54 -28.22 19.88
N PRO A 289 -11.32 -28.06 18.79
CA PRO A 289 -10.96 -28.53 17.45
C PRO A 289 -9.75 -27.86 16.76
N ARG A 290 -8.94 -27.04 17.43
CA ARG A 290 -8.13 -26.02 16.74
C ARG A 290 -6.66 -26.34 16.52
N ASP A 291 -6.07 -27.31 17.20
CA ASP A 291 -4.61 -27.49 17.18
C ASP A 291 -4.14 -28.82 16.54
N HIS A 292 -4.65 -29.12 15.34
CA HIS A 292 -4.16 -30.23 14.51
C HIS A 292 -3.01 -29.85 13.56
N HIS A 293 -2.23 -28.82 13.89
CA HIS A 293 -0.96 -28.52 13.22
C HIS A 293 0.21 -28.77 14.17
N LEU A 294 0.61 -30.03 14.33
CA LEU A 294 2.00 -30.33 14.65
C LEU A 294 2.45 -31.62 13.95
N SER A 295 3.39 -31.42 13.03
CA SER A 295 4.08 -32.40 12.21
C SER A 295 4.70 -33.54 13.03
N THR A 296 4.65 -34.78 12.54
CA THR A 296 5.76 -35.45 11.84
C THR A 296 5.52 -36.96 11.64
N THR A 297 6.11 -37.46 10.56
CA THR A 297 6.52 -38.84 10.23
C THR A 297 5.48 -39.88 9.82
N ASN A 298 5.46 -40.14 8.51
CA ASN A 298 5.36 -41.46 7.86
C ASN A 298 4.70 -42.58 8.66
N VAL A 299 3.38 -42.57 8.67
CA VAL A 299 2.59 -43.76 8.95
C VAL A 299 1.59 -43.85 7.80
N GLU A 300 1.68 -44.92 7.03
CA GLU A 300 0.67 -45.32 6.05
C GLU A 300 -0.66 -45.44 6.81
N ASP A 301 -1.46 -44.39 6.70
CA ASP A 301 -2.79 -44.28 7.24
C ASP A 301 -3.72 -44.90 6.19
N ASP A 302 -4.11 -46.15 6.42
CA ASP A 302 -5.18 -46.81 5.69
C ASP A 302 -6.53 -46.27 6.19
N ASP A 303 -6.80 -45.02 5.85
CA ASP A 303 -8.07 -44.34 6.05
C ASP A 303 -8.89 -44.57 4.76
N PRO A 304 -10.09 -45.20 4.81
CA PRO A 304 -10.91 -45.45 3.62
C PRO A 304 -11.36 -44.15 2.92
N THR A 305 -11.18 -43.00 3.57
CA THR A 305 -11.37 -41.67 3.00
C THR A 305 -10.17 -41.23 2.16
N LYS A 306 -8.94 -41.67 2.51
CA LYS A 306 -7.72 -41.43 1.74
C LYS A 306 -7.62 -42.31 0.51
N GLU A 307 -8.12 -43.55 0.57
CA GLU A 307 -8.19 -44.44 -0.59
C GLU A 307 -9.08 -43.84 -1.70
N LYS A 308 -10.29 -43.38 -1.34
CA LYS A 308 -11.17 -42.64 -2.28
C LYS A 308 -10.59 -41.31 -2.75
N GLU A 309 -9.84 -40.63 -1.90
CA GLU A 309 -9.15 -39.41 -2.29
C GLU A 309 -8.02 -39.71 -3.28
N ALA A 310 -7.27 -40.79 -3.08
CA ALA A 310 -6.23 -41.26 -3.98
C ALA A 310 -6.81 -41.72 -5.32
N GLU A 311 -7.93 -42.46 -5.32
CA GLU A 311 -8.67 -42.82 -6.53
C GLU A 311 -9.09 -41.57 -7.33
N MET A 312 -9.68 -40.57 -6.66
CA MET A 312 -10.06 -39.31 -7.30
C MET A 312 -8.85 -38.53 -7.84
N ILE A 313 -7.70 -38.56 -7.13
CA ILE A 313 -6.45 -37.94 -7.59
C ILE A 313 -5.96 -38.62 -8.87
N LEU A 314 -5.94 -39.96 -8.89
CA LEU A 314 -5.51 -40.76 -10.03
C LEU A 314 -6.41 -40.54 -11.24
N GLU A 315 -7.74 -40.55 -11.07
CA GLU A 315 -8.71 -40.29 -12.13
C GLU A 315 -8.48 -38.91 -12.79
N TYR A 316 -8.21 -37.88 -11.98
CA TYR A 316 -7.91 -36.54 -12.51
C TYR A 316 -6.61 -36.51 -13.31
N ILE A 317 -5.58 -37.22 -12.86
CA ILE A 317 -4.27 -37.30 -13.54
C ILE A 317 -4.37 -38.09 -14.84
N GLU A 318 -5.07 -39.23 -14.83
CA GLU A 318 -5.31 -40.05 -16.02
C GLU A 318 -6.08 -39.25 -17.06
N LYS A 319 -7.17 -38.59 -16.68
CA LYS A 319 -7.95 -37.74 -17.59
C LYS A 319 -7.12 -36.59 -18.17
N PHE A 320 -6.21 -36.02 -17.38
CA PHE A 320 -5.26 -35.02 -17.88
C PHE A 320 -4.30 -35.59 -18.93
N ASN A 321 -3.71 -36.76 -18.66
CA ASN A 321 -2.78 -37.41 -19.59
C ASN A 321 -3.49 -37.80 -20.89
N GLU A 322 -4.70 -38.34 -20.84
CA GLU A 322 -5.52 -38.63 -22.03
C GLU A 322 -5.72 -37.39 -22.90
N LEU A 323 -6.20 -36.29 -22.30
CA LEU A 323 -6.44 -35.03 -23.04
C LEU A 323 -5.14 -34.45 -23.63
N PHE A 324 -4.01 -34.66 -22.96
CA PHE A 324 -2.71 -34.17 -23.39
C PHE A 324 -2.11 -35.03 -24.53
N GLU A 325 -2.27 -36.35 -24.46
CA GLU A 325 -1.88 -37.30 -25.52
C GLU A 325 -2.75 -37.15 -26.78
N ASP A 326 -4.04 -36.87 -26.60
CA ASP A 326 -4.99 -36.55 -27.68
C ASP A 326 -4.72 -35.19 -28.35
N GLY A 327 -3.75 -34.41 -27.87
CA GLY A 327 -3.41 -33.10 -28.41
C GLY A 327 -4.44 -32.00 -28.12
N ARG A 328 -5.42 -32.26 -27.24
CA ARG A 328 -6.46 -31.29 -26.82
C ARG A 328 -5.95 -30.41 -25.67
N TYR A 329 -4.90 -29.64 -25.95
CA TYR A 329 -4.18 -28.87 -24.93
C TYR A 329 -5.04 -27.82 -24.20
N GLU A 330 -6.01 -27.21 -24.88
CA GLU A 330 -6.91 -26.22 -24.25
C GLU A 330 -7.79 -26.87 -23.17
N GLU A 331 -8.35 -28.04 -23.47
CA GLU A 331 -9.20 -28.77 -22.54
C GLU A 331 -8.39 -29.41 -21.41
N ALA A 332 -7.19 -29.91 -21.71
CA ALA A 332 -6.23 -30.36 -20.70
C ALA A 332 -5.88 -29.22 -19.73
N ALA A 333 -5.71 -27.99 -20.23
CA ALA A 333 -5.43 -26.82 -19.40
C ALA A 333 -6.62 -26.43 -18.51
N ILE A 334 -7.84 -26.44 -19.05
CA ILE A 334 -9.07 -26.17 -18.26
C ILE A 334 -9.26 -27.24 -17.18
N HIS A 335 -9.05 -28.51 -17.52
CA HIS A 335 -9.13 -29.64 -16.58
C HIS A 335 -8.08 -29.52 -15.46
N ALA A 336 -6.84 -29.16 -15.80
CA ALA A 336 -5.79 -28.90 -14.82
C ALA A 336 -6.11 -27.72 -13.90
N ALA A 337 -6.67 -26.63 -14.45
CA ALA A 337 -7.05 -25.43 -13.68
C ALA A 337 -8.18 -25.70 -12.67
N ASN A 338 -9.14 -26.55 -13.03
CA ASN A 338 -10.27 -26.93 -12.18
C ASN A 338 -9.97 -28.11 -11.24
N SER A 339 -8.73 -28.61 -11.22
CA SER A 339 -8.36 -29.78 -10.42
C SER A 339 -8.59 -29.54 -8.91
N PRO A 340 -9.22 -30.51 -8.20
CA PRO A 340 -9.47 -30.39 -6.77
C PRO A 340 -8.15 -30.28 -6.01
N LYS A 341 -8.14 -29.48 -4.93
CA LYS A 341 -6.94 -29.18 -4.13
C LYS A 341 -5.71 -28.68 -4.94
N GLY A 342 -5.87 -28.36 -6.22
CA GLY A 342 -4.77 -27.98 -7.11
C GLY A 342 -3.79 -29.11 -7.45
N ILE A 343 -4.22 -30.37 -7.45
CA ILE A 343 -3.38 -31.54 -7.77
C ILE A 343 -2.60 -31.35 -9.08
N LEU A 344 -3.26 -30.82 -10.12
CA LEU A 344 -2.66 -30.60 -11.42
C LEU A 344 -2.07 -29.18 -11.59
N ARG A 345 -2.21 -28.30 -10.60
CA ARG A 345 -1.64 -26.94 -10.59
C ARG A 345 -0.19 -26.96 -10.08
N SER A 346 0.61 -27.90 -10.62
CA SER A 346 2.00 -28.17 -10.23
C SER A 346 3.00 -27.68 -11.29
N MET A 347 4.26 -27.56 -10.87
CA MET A 347 5.36 -27.16 -11.74
C MET A 347 5.67 -28.21 -12.83
N GLU A 348 5.37 -29.48 -12.56
CA GLU A 348 5.52 -30.57 -13.53
C GLU A 348 4.51 -30.42 -14.68
N THR A 349 3.22 -30.22 -14.37
CA THR A 349 2.16 -30.01 -15.37
C THR A 349 2.48 -28.80 -16.25
N MET A 350 2.97 -27.70 -15.67
CA MET A 350 3.39 -26.53 -16.44
C MET A 350 4.57 -26.83 -17.36
N SER A 351 5.56 -27.61 -16.90
CA SER A 351 6.72 -27.98 -17.71
C SER A 351 6.30 -28.80 -18.93
N ARG A 352 5.30 -29.67 -18.79
CA ARG A 352 4.71 -30.39 -19.93
C ARG A 352 4.10 -29.44 -20.96
N PHE A 353 3.33 -28.43 -20.52
CA PHE A 353 2.80 -27.40 -21.42
C PHE A 353 3.88 -26.53 -22.07
N LYS A 354 5.02 -26.27 -21.40
CA LYS A 354 6.15 -25.53 -22.00
C LYS A 354 6.84 -26.27 -23.14
N CYS A 355 6.84 -27.60 -23.12
CA CYS A 355 7.41 -28.41 -24.19
C CYS A 355 6.55 -28.45 -25.47
N VAL A 356 5.31 -27.94 -25.40
CA VAL A 356 4.41 -27.81 -26.55
C VAL A 356 4.61 -26.41 -27.14
N GLU A 357 5.04 -26.32 -28.40
CA GLU A 357 5.28 -25.03 -29.07
C GLU A 357 3.98 -24.20 -29.17
N ALA A 358 4.06 -22.94 -28.74
CA ALA A 358 2.92 -22.11 -28.37
C ALA A 358 2.07 -21.64 -29.55
N ASN A 359 0.77 -21.99 -29.54
CA ASN A 359 -0.27 -21.22 -30.22
C ASN A 359 -1.02 -20.33 -29.22
N LYS A 360 -1.34 -19.15 -29.71
CA LYS A 360 -1.87 -17.98 -29.00
C LYS A 360 -3.24 -18.27 -28.38
N ASP A 361 -3.40 -18.00 -27.08
CA ASP A 361 -4.43 -17.10 -26.52
C ASP A 361 -4.53 -17.23 -24.99
N GLY A 362 -4.84 -16.11 -24.33
CA GLY A 362 -4.59 -15.87 -22.92
C GLY A 362 -5.70 -16.31 -21.95
N ARG A 363 -5.28 -16.85 -20.80
CA ARG A 363 -6.02 -16.80 -19.52
C ARG A 363 -5.05 -16.77 -18.34
N SER A 364 -5.49 -16.22 -17.21
CA SER A 364 -4.56 -15.84 -16.13
C SER A 364 -3.93 -17.01 -15.39
N PRO A 365 -2.76 -16.78 -14.77
CA PRO A 365 -2.07 -17.77 -13.96
C PRO A 365 -2.75 -18.03 -12.63
N CYS A 366 -2.45 -19.21 -12.05
CA CYS A 366 -2.79 -19.63 -10.71
C CYS A 366 -1.67 -19.27 -9.70
N ASP A 367 -2.05 -19.20 -8.42
CA ASP A 367 -1.28 -18.84 -7.22
C ASP A 367 0.13 -19.43 -7.05
N THR A 368 0.49 -20.55 -7.68
CA THR A 368 1.84 -21.14 -7.61
C THR A 368 2.72 -20.83 -8.84
N MET A 369 2.15 -20.26 -9.90
CA MET A 369 2.75 -20.12 -11.23
C MET A 369 2.97 -18.66 -11.67
N SER A 370 2.63 -17.70 -10.81
CA SER A 370 2.71 -16.26 -11.09
C SER A 370 4.09 -15.80 -11.59
N LEU A 371 5.19 -16.37 -11.05
CA LEU A 371 6.56 -16.05 -11.46
C LEU A 371 6.83 -16.36 -12.93
N GLU A 372 6.42 -17.54 -13.38
CA GLU A 372 6.70 -18.00 -14.73
C GLU A 372 5.83 -17.29 -15.77
N CYS A 373 4.58 -17.04 -15.41
CA CYS A 373 3.68 -16.33 -16.29
C CYS A 373 4.09 -14.87 -16.44
N VAL A 374 4.54 -14.21 -15.37
CA VAL A 374 5.14 -12.88 -15.50
C VAL A 374 6.44 -12.95 -16.29
N ALA A 375 7.27 -13.99 -16.15
CA ALA A 375 8.45 -14.16 -16.99
C ALA A 375 8.10 -14.26 -18.49
N CYS A 376 7.04 -14.98 -18.86
CA CYS A 376 6.55 -15.06 -20.24
C CYS A 376 6.00 -13.71 -20.73
N VAL A 377 5.15 -13.04 -19.95
CA VAL A 377 4.59 -11.73 -20.30
C VAL A 377 5.70 -10.68 -20.46
N LEU A 378 6.74 -10.74 -19.64
CA LEU A 378 7.92 -9.87 -19.74
C LEU A 378 8.76 -10.21 -20.99
N LYS A 379 8.83 -11.47 -21.43
CA LYS A 379 9.49 -11.85 -22.70
C LYS A 379 8.71 -11.31 -23.91
N GLU A 380 7.38 -11.35 -23.85
CA GLU A 380 6.49 -10.85 -24.90
C GLU A 380 6.25 -9.34 -24.85
N ASN A 381 6.80 -8.64 -23.85
CA ASN A 381 6.66 -7.19 -23.64
C ASN A 381 5.19 -6.72 -23.52
N ARG A 382 4.31 -7.57 -22.95
CA ARG A 382 2.87 -7.30 -22.76
C ARG A 382 2.59 -6.63 -21.40
N LEU A 383 3.01 -5.37 -21.29
CA LEU A 383 2.86 -4.55 -20.08
C LEU A 383 1.42 -4.31 -19.64
N ASP A 384 0.51 -4.22 -20.61
CA ASP A 384 -0.93 -4.10 -20.43
C ASP A 384 -1.51 -5.26 -19.61
N LEU A 385 -1.11 -6.49 -19.95
CA LEU A 385 -1.57 -7.69 -19.28
C LEU A 385 -1.03 -7.79 -17.85
N LEU A 386 0.25 -7.44 -17.67
CA LEU A 386 0.88 -7.41 -16.34
C LEU A 386 0.21 -6.37 -15.42
N SER A 387 -0.01 -5.15 -15.93
CA SER A 387 -0.68 -4.08 -15.17
C SER A 387 -2.09 -4.50 -14.76
N HIS A 388 -2.85 -5.10 -15.68
CA HIS A 388 -4.19 -5.60 -15.40
C HIS A 388 -4.21 -6.72 -14.35
N TRP A 389 -3.26 -7.67 -14.40
CA TRP A 389 -3.17 -8.74 -13.40
C TRP A 389 -2.79 -8.24 -12.01
N ILE A 390 -1.90 -7.25 -11.91
CA ILE A 390 -1.54 -6.61 -10.65
C ILE A 390 -2.75 -5.83 -10.10
N ALA A 391 -3.45 -5.08 -10.94
CA ALA A 391 -4.61 -4.29 -10.52
C ALA A 391 -5.79 -5.15 -10.03
N GLN A 392 -5.95 -6.38 -10.55
CA GLN A 392 -6.99 -7.32 -10.14
C GLN A 392 -6.58 -8.25 -8.98
N ASP A 393 -5.38 -8.07 -8.41
CA ASP A 393 -4.83 -8.94 -7.35
C ASP A 393 -4.85 -10.43 -7.71
N ARG A 394 -4.60 -10.74 -9.00
CA ARG A 394 -4.65 -12.11 -9.55
C ARG A 394 -3.31 -12.83 -9.53
N LEU A 395 -2.29 -12.19 -8.97
CA LEU A 395 -0.94 -12.74 -8.88
C LEU A 395 -0.60 -12.96 -7.42
N THR A 396 -0.02 -14.11 -7.11
CA THR A 396 0.67 -14.28 -5.84
C THR A 396 1.90 -13.41 -5.81
N VAL A 397 1.77 -12.32 -5.07
CA VAL A 397 2.81 -11.32 -4.88
C VAL A 397 3.93 -11.95 -4.06
N THR A 398 5.12 -12.06 -4.66
CA THR A 398 6.34 -12.54 -4.00
C THR A 398 7.48 -11.58 -4.27
N GLU A 399 8.49 -11.53 -3.39
CA GLU A 399 9.63 -10.65 -3.61
C GLU A 399 10.38 -10.96 -4.92
N LYS A 400 10.55 -12.25 -5.24
CA LYS A 400 11.21 -12.70 -6.48
C LYS A 400 10.49 -12.20 -7.73
N LEU A 401 9.16 -12.01 -7.65
CA LEU A 401 8.36 -11.47 -8.73
C LEU A 401 8.67 -9.99 -8.97
N GLY A 402 8.80 -9.23 -7.88
CA GLY A 402 9.24 -7.84 -7.94
C GLY A 402 10.65 -7.71 -8.52
N ASP A 403 11.57 -8.60 -8.11
CA ASP A 403 12.96 -8.61 -8.57
C ASP A 403 13.02 -8.81 -10.09
N LEU A 404 12.24 -9.77 -10.63
CA LEU A 404 12.16 -10.07 -12.06
C LEU A 404 11.64 -8.88 -12.90
N ILE A 405 10.61 -8.18 -12.39
CA ILE A 405 10.03 -7.00 -13.06
C ILE A 405 11.02 -5.82 -12.99
N ALA A 406 11.67 -5.63 -11.84
CA ALA A 406 12.62 -4.54 -11.63
C ALA A 406 13.93 -4.71 -12.43
N GLU A 407 14.38 -5.94 -12.68
CA GLU A 407 15.56 -6.25 -13.50
C GLU A 407 15.34 -5.96 -14.98
N LYS A 408 14.13 -6.20 -15.49
CA LYS A 408 13.76 -5.87 -16.88
C LYS A 408 13.75 -4.36 -17.14
N CYS A 409 13.65 -3.54 -16.10
CA CYS A 409 13.78 -2.10 -16.21
C CYS A 409 15.25 -1.68 -16.46
N LYS A 410 15.70 -1.82 -17.71
CA LYS A 410 16.97 -1.27 -18.23
C LYS A 410 16.87 0.24 -18.52
N GLY A 411 16.26 1.00 -17.60
CA GLY A 411 16.17 2.47 -17.66
C GLY A 411 15.23 3.07 -18.72
N LYS A 412 14.52 2.26 -19.53
CA LYS A 412 13.69 2.75 -20.65
C LYS A 412 12.22 2.98 -20.32
N ASN A 413 11.68 2.35 -19.27
CA ASN A 413 10.25 2.48 -18.97
C ASN A 413 9.98 2.44 -17.46
N ARG A 414 9.58 3.59 -16.93
CA ARG A 414 9.29 3.84 -15.51
C ARG A 414 8.16 2.93 -14.97
N THR A 415 7.23 2.50 -15.83
CA THR A 415 6.09 1.68 -15.43
C THR A 415 6.49 0.35 -14.81
N TYR A 416 7.64 -0.22 -15.20
CA TYR A 416 8.18 -1.45 -14.59
C TYR A 416 8.53 -1.23 -13.11
N LEU A 417 9.16 -0.10 -12.79
CA LEU A 417 9.50 0.23 -11.41
C LEU A 417 8.24 0.51 -10.59
N ASP A 418 7.25 1.21 -11.16
CA ASP A 418 5.99 1.50 -10.47
C ASP A 418 5.21 0.20 -10.14
N MET A 419 5.21 -0.78 -11.04
CA MET A 419 4.62 -2.10 -10.79
C MET A 419 5.41 -2.90 -9.74
N ALA A 420 6.74 -2.88 -9.81
CA ALA A 420 7.59 -3.54 -8.81
C ALA A 420 7.42 -2.91 -7.41
N GLU A 421 7.27 -1.59 -7.33
CA GLU A 421 7.00 -0.85 -6.08
C GLU A 421 5.69 -1.32 -5.42
N THR A 422 4.63 -1.49 -6.20
CA THR A 422 3.34 -2.02 -5.71
C THR A 422 3.49 -3.45 -5.20
N ILE A 423 4.22 -4.30 -5.92
CA ILE A 423 4.48 -5.69 -5.52
C ILE A 423 5.29 -5.74 -4.23
N TYR A 424 6.37 -4.97 -4.11
CA TYR A 424 7.18 -4.94 -2.89
C TYR A 424 6.43 -4.37 -1.68
N ARG A 425 5.53 -3.39 -1.88
CA ARG A 425 4.64 -2.90 -0.82
C ARG A 425 3.70 -3.99 -0.31
N ASN A 426 3.11 -4.77 -1.21
CA ASN A 426 2.23 -5.88 -0.86
C ASN A 426 3.00 -7.02 -0.15
N CYS A 427 4.28 -7.22 -0.49
CA CYS A 427 5.17 -8.17 0.20
C CYS A 427 5.74 -7.66 1.54
N LEU A 428 5.47 -6.42 1.95
CA LEU A 428 6.10 -5.77 3.12
C LEU A 428 7.64 -5.69 3.03
N ALA A 429 8.20 -5.75 1.82
CA ALA A 429 9.64 -5.69 1.57
C ALA A 429 10.13 -4.22 1.53
N HIS A 430 10.06 -3.51 2.65
CA HIS A 430 10.27 -2.06 2.73
C HIS A 430 11.61 -1.58 2.15
N ARG A 431 12.70 -2.32 2.39
CA ARG A 431 14.04 -1.99 1.86
C ARG A 431 14.08 -1.99 0.33
N LYS A 432 13.39 -2.94 -0.30
CA LYS A 432 13.27 -3.03 -1.76
C LYS A 432 12.36 -1.93 -2.33
N VAL A 433 11.31 -1.53 -1.61
CA VAL A 433 10.45 -0.38 -1.99
C VAL A 433 11.29 0.90 -2.10
N VAL A 434 12.11 1.20 -1.08
CA VAL A 434 12.98 2.38 -1.08
C VAL A 434 14.01 2.31 -2.21
N ASN A 435 14.63 1.14 -2.45
CA ASN A 435 15.53 0.95 -3.58
C ASN A 435 14.87 1.25 -4.93
N VAL A 436 13.64 0.80 -5.15
CA VAL A 436 12.89 1.09 -6.37
C VAL A 436 12.55 2.58 -6.49
N MET A 437 12.11 3.21 -5.40
CA MET A 437 11.82 4.66 -5.39
C MET A 437 13.07 5.52 -5.68
N VAL A 438 14.23 5.12 -5.16
CA VAL A 438 15.52 5.77 -5.44
C VAL A 438 15.89 5.59 -6.91
N ARG A 439 15.70 4.39 -7.49
CA ARG A 439 15.90 4.13 -8.93
C ARG A 439 14.93 4.91 -9.82
N GLN A 440 13.73 5.23 -9.34
CA GLN A 440 12.77 6.11 -10.03
C GLN A 440 13.16 7.60 -9.94
N GLY A 441 14.13 7.98 -9.09
CA GLY A 441 14.51 9.36 -8.82
C GLY A 441 13.59 10.08 -7.81
N LEU A 442 12.73 9.35 -7.10
CA LEU A 442 11.79 9.89 -6.11
C LEU A 442 12.42 9.96 -4.70
N TYR A 443 13.58 10.62 -4.58
CA TYR A 443 14.40 10.60 -3.36
C TYR A 443 13.66 11.09 -2.11
N GLN A 444 12.96 12.24 -2.19
CA GLN A 444 12.24 12.81 -1.04
C GLN A 444 11.14 11.87 -0.50
N ARG A 445 10.37 11.25 -1.40
CA ARG A 445 9.32 10.30 -1.02
C ARG A 445 9.91 9.00 -0.45
N ALA A 446 11.04 8.55 -1.02
CA ALA A 446 11.75 7.38 -0.55
C ALA A 446 12.23 7.56 0.90
N LEU A 447 12.78 8.73 1.22
CA LEU A 447 13.28 9.06 2.57
C LEU A 447 12.14 9.26 3.58
N GLN A 448 11.03 9.89 3.19
CA GLN A 448 9.83 9.98 4.04
C GLN A 448 9.30 8.59 4.38
N TYR A 449 9.17 7.72 3.38
CA TYR A 449 8.72 6.34 3.58
C TYR A 449 9.68 5.53 4.45
N ALA A 450 10.99 5.73 4.29
CA ALA A 450 12.00 5.08 5.14
C ALA A 450 11.94 5.57 6.59
N THR A 451 11.66 6.86 6.80
CA THR A 451 11.46 7.45 8.13
C THR A 451 10.22 6.88 8.80
N ASP A 452 9.10 6.74 8.08
CA ASP A 452 7.86 6.13 8.57
C ASP A 452 7.99 4.63 8.92
N LYS A 453 9.05 3.97 8.43
CA LYS A 453 9.32 2.54 8.61
C LYS A 453 10.57 2.25 9.44
N ASP A 454 11.01 3.25 10.22
CA ASP A 454 12.10 3.14 11.20
C ASP A 454 13.44 2.61 10.63
N PHE A 455 13.83 3.09 9.44
CA PHE A 455 15.11 2.71 8.82
C PHE A 455 16.31 3.15 9.66
N THR A 456 17.34 2.30 9.72
CA THR A 456 18.58 2.60 10.44
C THR A 456 19.57 3.36 9.57
N THR A 457 20.56 4.02 10.19
CA THR A 457 21.66 4.68 9.47
C THR A 457 22.39 3.72 8.52
N SER A 458 22.53 2.45 8.88
CA SER A 458 23.15 1.42 8.02
C SER A 458 22.36 1.22 6.73
N ASP A 459 21.03 1.18 6.82
CA ASP A 459 20.16 0.99 5.66
C ASP A 459 20.31 2.14 4.65
N TYR A 460 20.38 3.38 5.14
CA TYR A 460 20.59 4.55 4.28
C TYR A 460 21.96 4.53 3.59
N MET A 461 23.00 4.08 4.28
CA MET A 461 24.34 3.94 3.69
C MET A 461 24.40 2.84 2.63
N GLU A 462 23.76 1.69 2.89
CA GLU A 462 23.64 0.62 1.89
C GLU A 462 22.90 1.08 0.63
N ILE A 463 21.86 1.91 0.77
CA ILE A 463 21.14 2.47 -0.37
C ILE A 463 22.00 3.47 -1.14
N LEU A 464 22.71 4.35 -0.41
CA LEU A 464 23.56 5.38 -0.99
C LEU A 464 24.74 4.78 -1.77
N THR A 465 25.36 3.72 -1.23
CA THR A 465 26.45 2.98 -1.89
C THR A 465 25.97 2.19 -3.09
N ALA A 466 24.76 1.60 -3.04
CA ALA A 466 24.18 0.88 -4.17
C ALA A 466 23.76 1.80 -5.32
N TYR A 467 23.29 3.02 -5.01
CA TYR A 467 22.84 4.01 -5.99
C TYR A 467 23.41 5.41 -5.71
N PRO A 468 24.73 5.64 -5.94
CA PRO A 468 25.35 6.93 -5.69
C PRO A 468 24.70 8.02 -6.54
N SER A 469 24.10 9.01 -5.88
CA SER A 469 23.45 10.15 -6.52
C SER A 469 23.61 11.37 -5.63
N TYR A 470 24.04 12.49 -6.23
CA TYR A 470 24.18 13.76 -5.54
C TYR A 470 22.86 14.22 -4.90
N GLN A 471 21.74 14.02 -5.59
CA GLN A 471 20.41 14.40 -5.11
C GLN A 471 19.98 13.55 -3.90
N LEU A 472 20.30 12.25 -3.91
CA LEU A 472 20.02 11.35 -2.78
C LEU A 472 20.89 11.73 -1.57
N GLY A 473 22.20 11.83 -1.75
CA GLY A 473 23.13 12.19 -0.68
C GLY A 473 22.83 13.56 -0.09
N TYR A 474 22.47 14.54 -0.92
CA TYR A 474 22.04 15.85 -0.43
C TYR A 474 20.71 15.79 0.33
N ALA A 475 19.73 15.02 -0.13
CA ALA A 475 18.46 14.87 0.58
C ALA A 475 18.63 14.20 1.95
N LEU A 476 19.56 13.23 2.07
CA LEU A 476 19.94 12.63 3.35
C LEU A 476 20.53 13.66 4.33
N CYS A 477 21.38 14.57 3.83
CA CYS A 477 21.92 15.67 4.63
C CYS A 477 20.83 16.64 5.14
N GLU A 478 19.67 16.72 4.47
CA GLU A 478 18.56 17.61 4.82
C GLU A 478 17.56 16.98 5.80
N MET A 479 17.61 15.66 6.02
CA MET A 479 16.74 15.00 6.99
C MET A 479 16.99 15.53 8.41
N ARG A 480 15.91 15.83 9.15
CA ARG A 480 15.95 16.37 10.52
C ARG A 480 15.06 15.54 11.43
N ASN A 481 15.45 15.42 12.70
CA ASN A 481 14.60 14.82 13.73
C ASN A 481 13.50 15.81 14.15
N HIS A 482 12.31 15.31 14.46
CA HIS A 482 11.18 16.16 14.89
C HIS A 482 11.42 16.91 16.21
N SER A 483 12.40 16.47 17.03
CA SER A 483 12.72 17.03 18.33
C SER A 483 14.00 17.86 18.37
N ASP A 484 14.86 17.77 17.35
CA ASP A 484 16.19 18.38 17.37
C ASP A 484 16.55 18.93 15.98
N THR A 485 17.20 20.10 15.95
CA THR A 485 17.61 20.76 14.70
C THR A 485 18.78 20.01 14.01
N SER A 486 19.26 18.95 14.65
CA SER A 486 20.33 18.07 14.19
C SER A 486 19.89 17.18 13.01
N ALA A 487 20.82 16.95 12.08
CA ALA A 487 20.60 16.04 10.96
C ALA A 487 20.54 14.58 11.45
N ILE A 488 19.65 13.78 10.86
CA ILE A 488 19.55 12.34 11.17
C ILE A 488 20.85 11.62 10.84
N ILE A 489 21.46 12.00 9.72
CA ILE A 489 22.73 11.47 9.26
C ILE A 489 23.68 12.65 9.01
N PRO A 490 24.83 12.72 9.72
CA PRO A 490 25.80 13.78 9.51
C PRO A 490 26.42 13.75 8.11
N VAL A 491 26.72 14.93 7.56
CA VAL A 491 27.30 15.07 6.22
C VAL A 491 28.67 14.38 6.12
N GLY A 492 29.47 14.35 7.20
CA GLY A 492 30.76 13.67 7.21
C GLY A 492 30.66 12.15 7.03
N MET A 493 29.58 11.53 7.53
CA MET A 493 29.33 10.10 7.34
C MET A 493 28.96 9.80 5.88
N ILE A 494 28.09 10.62 5.30
CA ILE A 494 27.62 10.49 3.91
C ILE A 494 28.80 10.65 2.93
N THR A 495 29.63 11.67 3.13
CA THR A 495 30.79 11.93 2.25
C THR A 495 31.86 10.86 2.40
N ARG A 496 32.15 10.41 3.63
CA ARG A 496 33.06 9.29 3.85
C ARG A 496 32.60 8.03 3.13
N GLU A 497 31.32 7.70 3.23
CA GLU A 497 30.78 6.48 2.61
C GLU A 497 30.83 6.55 1.07
N LEU A 498 30.51 7.70 0.49
CA LEU A 498 30.63 7.94 -0.94
C LEU A 498 32.09 7.87 -1.43
N ILE A 499 33.03 8.42 -0.65
CA ILE A 499 34.46 8.32 -0.97
C ILE A 499 34.90 6.85 -0.91
N SER A 500 34.51 6.08 0.11
CA SER A 500 34.84 4.65 0.17
C SER A 500 34.21 3.82 -0.96
N ALA A 501 33.10 4.28 -1.53
CA ALA A 501 32.43 3.65 -2.66
C ALA A 501 33.02 4.06 -4.04
N GLY A 502 34.05 4.93 -4.08
CA GLY A 502 34.64 5.44 -5.33
C GLY A 502 33.76 6.46 -6.07
N ALA A 503 32.90 7.17 -5.34
CA ALA A 503 32.02 8.23 -5.83
C ALA A 503 32.45 9.59 -5.22
N GLU A 504 33.74 9.91 -5.29
CA GLU A 504 34.33 11.10 -4.68
C GLU A 504 33.80 12.39 -5.33
N ASP A 505 33.54 12.37 -6.64
CA ASP A 505 32.97 13.49 -7.39
C ASP A 505 31.58 13.90 -6.87
N ILE A 506 30.73 12.92 -6.57
CA ILE A 506 29.40 13.11 -5.98
C ILE A 506 29.53 13.64 -4.55
N ALA A 507 30.46 13.10 -3.75
CA ALA A 507 30.72 13.58 -2.39
C ALA A 507 31.13 15.07 -2.39
N MET A 508 32.00 15.47 -3.32
CA MET A 508 32.44 16.87 -3.43
C MET A 508 31.32 17.78 -3.91
N GLN A 509 30.48 17.35 -4.84
CA GLN A 509 29.29 18.12 -5.25
C GLN A 509 28.35 18.39 -4.07
N ILE A 510 28.14 17.41 -3.18
CA ILE A 510 27.32 17.58 -1.97
C ILE A 510 27.94 18.65 -1.05
N LEU A 511 29.24 18.55 -0.78
CA LEU A 511 29.96 19.51 0.07
C LEU A 511 29.96 20.92 -0.52
N GLN A 512 30.19 21.04 -1.83
CA GLN A 512 30.12 22.32 -2.53
C GLN A 512 28.72 22.92 -2.45
N LYS A 513 27.66 22.12 -2.63
CA LYS A 513 26.29 22.64 -2.50
C LYS A 513 25.98 23.07 -1.06
N MET A 514 26.47 22.34 -0.06
CA MET A 514 26.32 22.71 1.35
C MET A 514 27.03 24.02 1.67
N TYR A 515 28.20 24.25 1.07
CA TYR A 515 28.91 25.52 1.12
C TYR A 515 28.11 26.65 0.43
N LEU A 516 27.58 26.39 -0.77
CA LEU A 516 26.87 27.38 -1.59
C LEU A 516 25.44 27.70 -1.13
N LYS A 517 24.77 26.84 -0.35
CA LYS A 517 23.37 27.05 0.12
C LYS A 517 23.20 28.36 0.91
N CYS A 518 24.29 28.96 1.37
CA CYS A 518 24.29 30.23 2.10
C CYS A 518 24.44 31.49 1.23
N ALA A 519 24.37 31.40 -0.10
CA ALA A 519 24.52 32.58 -0.95
C ALA A 519 23.24 33.44 -1.10
N ASP A 520 22.06 33.01 -0.60
CA ASP A 520 20.79 33.69 -0.94
C ASP A 520 19.98 34.23 0.27
N GLU A 521 19.64 35.52 0.13
CA GLU A 521 18.56 36.35 0.70
C GLU A 521 18.72 37.14 2.01
N ALA A 522 19.66 36.86 2.92
CA ALA A 522 19.76 37.62 4.19
C ALA A 522 21.12 38.27 4.51
N GLY A 523 22.14 38.10 3.67
CA GLY A 523 23.46 38.73 3.90
C GLY A 523 24.17 38.30 5.20
N GLN A 524 23.74 37.20 5.85
CA GLN A 524 24.49 36.59 6.95
C GLN A 524 25.51 35.59 6.40
N GLU A 525 26.74 35.68 6.90
CA GLU A 525 27.87 34.84 6.49
C GLU A 525 27.52 33.35 6.50
N GLY A 526 27.94 32.68 5.44
CA GLY A 526 27.53 31.32 5.13
C GLY A 526 28.12 30.25 6.03
N ASN A 527 27.43 29.95 7.12
CA ASN A 527 27.85 28.94 8.10
C ASN A 527 27.20 27.56 7.90
N GLY A 528 26.57 27.26 6.76
CA GLY A 528 25.86 26.00 6.54
C GLY A 528 26.74 24.74 6.66
N LEU A 529 27.91 24.77 6.03
CA LEU A 529 28.89 23.69 6.11
C LEU A 529 29.57 23.65 7.49
N LYS A 530 29.96 24.81 8.04
CA LYS A 530 30.50 24.93 9.41
C LYS A 530 29.55 24.35 10.46
N GLN A 531 28.28 24.72 10.41
CA GLN A 531 27.25 24.23 11.32
C GLN A 531 27.05 22.72 11.19
N ALA A 532 27.09 22.19 9.97
CA ALA A 532 27.01 20.75 9.74
C ALA A 532 28.20 20.01 10.38
N VAL A 533 29.42 20.56 10.30
CA VAL A 533 30.61 20.00 10.97
C VAL A 533 30.53 20.13 12.49
N TYR A 534 29.99 21.24 13.02
CA TYR A 534 29.82 21.44 14.47
C TYR A 534 28.78 20.51 15.09
N ASN A 535 27.70 20.23 14.36
CA ASN A 535 26.65 19.30 14.80
C ASN A 535 27.01 17.82 14.55
N ASP A 536 28.12 17.55 13.85
CA ASP A 536 28.61 16.19 13.59
C ASP A 536 29.40 15.65 14.79
N HIS A 537 28.79 14.69 15.48
CA HIS A 537 29.39 13.96 16.59
C HIS A 537 29.88 12.56 16.18
N MET A 538 29.57 12.09 14.98
CA MET A 538 29.86 10.72 14.53
C MET A 538 31.15 10.63 13.70
N THR A 539 31.48 11.68 12.97
CA THR A 539 32.67 11.71 12.10
C THR A 539 33.90 12.14 12.90
N SER A 540 34.95 11.32 12.89
CA SER A 540 36.19 11.60 13.62
C SER A 540 37.01 12.70 12.93
N THR A 541 37.89 13.35 13.69
CA THR A 541 38.82 14.35 13.14
C THR A 541 39.68 13.76 12.02
N THR A 542 40.13 12.50 12.14
CA THR A 542 40.93 11.83 11.10
C THR A 542 40.11 11.57 9.82
N GLN A 543 38.84 11.19 9.95
CA GLN A 543 37.93 11.02 8.82
C GLN A 543 37.68 12.34 8.10
N TRP A 544 37.52 13.43 8.85
CA TRP A 544 37.40 14.77 8.29
C TRP A 544 38.66 15.24 7.54
N HIS A 545 39.86 14.90 8.04
CA HIS A 545 41.10 15.21 7.32
C HIS A 545 41.23 14.42 6.02
N ALA A 546 40.76 13.16 5.98
CA ALA A 546 40.71 12.38 4.75
C ALA A 546 39.76 13.01 3.72
N ILE A 547 38.56 13.45 4.14
CA ILE A 547 37.61 14.17 3.28
C ILE A 547 38.24 15.48 2.75
N LEU A 548 38.96 16.21 3.60
CA LEU A 548 39.66 17.44 3.25
C LEU A 548 40.74 17.21 2.19
N GLN A 549 41.53 16.13 2.33
CA GLN A 549 42.56 15.77 1.36
C GLN A 549 41.93 15.50 -0.01
N VAL A 550 40.84 14.72 -0.06
CA VAL A 550 40.10 14.46 -1.30
C VAL A 550 39.56 15.76 -1.91
N ALA A 551 39.03 16.68 -1.08
CA ALA A 551 38.57 17.99 -1.58
C ALA A 551 39.68 18.82 -2.21
N GLN A 552 40.90 18.77 -1.66
CA GLN A 552 42.08 19.43 -2.24
C GLN A 552 42.51 18.78 -3.55
N GLU A 553 42.54 17.45 -3.61
CA GLU A 553 42.90 16.69 -4.81
C GLU A 553 41.94 16.94 -5.99
N TYR A 554 40.65 17.10 -5.70
CA TYR A 554 39.61 17.42 -6.69
C TYR A 554 39.47 18.92 -7.03
N GLY A 555 40.29 19.79 -6.43
CA GLY A 555 40.32 21.24 -6.74
C GLY A 555 39.21 22.07 -6.07
N TYR A 556 38.56 21.57 -5.03
CA TYR A 556 37.55 22.31 -4.25
C TYR A 556 38.19 23.10 -3.11
N GLU A 557 39.09 24.03 -3.45
CA GLU A 557 39.93 24.77 -2.48
C GLU A 557 39.10 25.56 -1.45
N GLU A 558 38.06 26.28 -1.88
CA GLU A 558 37.20 27.06 -0.98
C GLU A 558 36.49 26.18 0.07
N VAL A 559 36.00 25.02 -0.36
CA VAL A 559 35.36 24.04 0.52
C VAL A 559 36.38 23.44 1.48
N ALA A 560 37.59 23.13 1.00
CA ALA A 560 38.67 22.58 1.83
C ALA A 560 39.14 23.57 2.90
N ILE A 561 39.26 24.87 2.57
CA ILE A 561 39.60 25.93 3.52
C ILE A 561 38.53 26.05 4.60
N GLU A 562 37.26 26.07 4.20
CA GLU A 562 36.13 26.17 5.13
C GLU A 562 36.02 24.95 6.05
N LEU A 563 36.22 23.74 5.51
CA LEU A 563 36.30 22.50 6.28
C LEU A 563 37.45 22.56 7.28
N LEU A 564 38.65 22.98 6.87
CA LEU A 564 39.82 23.10 7.76
C LEU A 564 39.55 24.04 8.94
N ALA A 565 38.92 25.18 8.66
CA ALA A 565 38.53 26.15 9.68
C ALA A 565 37.53 25.53 10.66
N ALA A 566 36.47 24.89 10.16
CA ALA A 566 35.44 24.24 10.98
C ALA A 566 36.01 23.09 11.84
N ILE A 567 36.87 22.25 11.27
CA ILE A 567 37.50 21.13 11.98
C ILE A 567 38.41 21.64 13.10
N THR A 568 39.22 22.67 12.83
CA THR A 568 40.11 23.28 13.83
C THR A 568 39.31 23.88 14.98
N VAL A 569 38.26 24.64 14.70
CA VAL A 569 37.38 25.21 15.72
C VAL A 569 36.70 24.12 16.54
N ASN A 570 36.15 23.08 15.90
CA ASN A 570 35.50 21.96 16.59
C ASN A 570 36.50 21.21 17.50
N LYS A 571 37.75 21.01 17.06
CA LYS A 571 38.81 20.42 17.89
C LYS A 571 39.11 21.27 19.13
N ILE A 572 39.21 22.59 18.98
CA ILE A 572 39.41 23.52 20.10
C ILE A 572 38.22 23.47 21.07
N ILE A 573 36.99 23.45 20.55
CA ILE A 573 35.77 23.36 21.37
C ILE A 573 35.73 22.04 22.15
N LYS A 574 36.07 20.91 21.53
CA LYS A 574 36.11 19.61 22.20
C LYS A 574 37.15 19.58 23.32
N VAL A 575 38.37 20.04 23.06
CA VAL A 575 39.44 20.16 24.07
C VAL A 575 39.02 21.11 25.20
N ALA A 576 38.41 22.25 24.87
CA ALA A 576 37.91 23.20 25.87
C ALA A 576 36.82 22.57 26.77
N ARG A 577 35.87 21.81 26.21
CA ARG A 577 34.85 21.07 26.96
C ARG A 577 35.45 20.00 27.87
N GLU A 578 36.45 19.27 27.39
CA GLU A 578 37.18 18.27 28.18
C GLU A 578 37.94 18.91 29.34
N THR A 579 38.57 20.08 29.12
CA THR A 579 39.29 20.81 30.18
C THR A 579 38.39 21.55 31.19
N SER A 580 37.13 21.82 30.85
CA SER A 580 36.18 22.57 31.69
C SER A 580 35.24 21.70 32.54
N GLY A 581 35.31 20.36 32.43
CA GLY A 581 34.60 19.44 33.33
C GLY A 581 33.06 19.48 33.25
N LEU A 582 32.49 20.07 32.19
CA LEU A 582 31.05 20.11 31.97
C LEU A 582 30.58 18.81 31.30
N SER A 583 30.18 17.85 32.13
CA SER A 583 29.44 16.64 31.76
C SER A 583 28.14 17.00 31.00
N GLU A 584 27.78 16.15 30.03
CA GLU A 584 26.72 16.16 28.98
C GLU A 584 25.27 16.60 29.33
N LYS A 585 25.01 17.36 30.40
CA LYS A 585 23.66 17.83 30.76
C LYS A 585 23.55 19.34 30.72
N SER A 586 23.56 19.93 29.53
CA SER A 586 23.04 21.30 29.27
C SER A 586 23.21 21.67 27.79
N SER A 587 22.45 21.03 26.91
CA SER A 587 22.33 21.41 25.50
C SER A 587 21.02 22.15 25.23
N SER A 588 20.74 23.15 26.05
CA SER A 588 19.71 24.16 25.81
C SER A 588 20.15 25.40 26.56
N GLU A 589 20.20 26.54 25.88
CA GLU A 589 20.61 27.86 26.39
C GLU A 589 22.10 28.20 26.32
N LEU A 590 22.64 28.34 25.11
CA LEU A 590 23.66 29.35 24.84
C LEU A 590 23.43 29.98 23.45
N ASN A 591 22.29 30.67 23.30
CA ASN A 591 22.13 31.68 22.26
C ASN A 591 22.64 33.01 22.83
N PHE A 592 23.86 33.40 22.43
CA PHE A 592 24.35 34.76 22.65
C PHE A 592 23.57 35.72 21.75
N SER A 593 22.72 36.56 22.33
CA SER A 593 22.24 37.79 21.70
C SER A 593 22.64 38.97 22.58
N SER A 594 23.21 39.99 21.94
CA SER A 594 23.77 41.17 22.57
C SER A 594 22.78 42.35 22.58
N SER A 595 22.74 43.03 23.74
CA SER A 595 22.46 44.47 23.94
C SER A 595 20.98 44.90 24.14
N PRO A 596 20.72 46.03 24.87
CA PRO A 596 20.17 45.95 26.22
C PRO A 596 18.83 46.70 26.43
N SER A 597 18.19 46.28 27.53
CA SER A 597 17.18 46.94 28.37
C SER A 597 16.79 48.40 28.08
N SER A 598 15.48 48.62 28.01
CA SER A 598 14.82 49.83 28.55
C SER A 598 13.50 49.42 29.20
N GLN A 599 13.48 49.51 30.53
CA GLN A 599 12.29 49.41 31.38
C GLN A 599 11.39 50.63 31.14
N ALA A 600 10.09 50.39 30.97
CA ALA A 600 9.06 51.33 31.38
C ALA A 600 7.83 50.55 31.87
N ARG A 601 7.56 50.73 33.17
CA ARG A 601 6.34 50.30 33.86
C ARG A 601 5.14 51.04 33.28
N HIS A 602 4.00 50.35 33.15
CA HIS A 602 2.74 50.89 33.67
C HIS A 602 1.70 49.78 33.82
N ASP A 603 1.24 49.64 35.08
CA ASP A 603 0.00 48.99 35.47
C ASP A 603 -1.19 49.53 34.67
N THR A 604 -2.14 48.66 34.34
CA THR A 604 -3.56 48.81 34.65
C THR A 604 -4.31 47.55 34.23
N GLY A 605 -4.86 46.84 35.21
CA GLY A 605 -5.85 45.80 34.95
C GLY A 605 -7.20 46.42 34.65
N VAL A 606 -7.96 45.79 33.74
CA VAL A 606 -9.43 45.86 33.69
C VAL A 606 -9.96 44.53 33.18
N ASN A 607 -10.72 43.85 34.05
CA ASN A 607 -11.68 42.80 33.72
C ASN A 607 -12.77 43.35 32.79
N THR A 608 -13.26 42.54 31.84
CA THR A 608 -14.70 42.42 31.47
C THR A 608 -14.86 41.32 30.41
N GLU A 609 -15.57 40.24 30.76
CA GLU A 609 -16.89 39.86 30.20
C GLU A 609 -16.81 39.31 28.76
N GLN A 610 -16.92 37.99 28.57
CA GLN A 610 -18.19 37.31 28.25
C GLN A 610 -19.11 38.10 27.31
N THR A 611 -19.18 37.69 26.04
CA THR A 611 -20.46 37.45 25.35
C THR A 611 -20.28 36.76 23.98
N TYR A 612 -21.10 35.71 23.82
CA TYR A 612 -21.50 34.94 22.62
C TYR A 612 -20.52 33.98 21.94
#